data_AF-A0AA42GSX4-F1
#
_entry.id   AF-A0AA42GSX4-F1
#
_cell.length_a   1.000
_cell.length_b   1.000
_cell.length_c   1.000
_cell.angle_alpha   90.00
_cell.angle_beta   90.00
_cell.angle_gamma   90.00
#
_symmetry.space_group_name_H-M   'P 1'
#
loop_
_entity.id
_entity.type
_entity.pdbx_description
1 polymer ?
#
loop_
_entity_poly.entity_id
_entity_poly.type
_entity_poly.pdbx_seq_one_letter_code
_entity_poly.pdbx_strand_id
1 'polypeptide(L)'
;MTMPDERSRAVVQTRDFLVNLSRDSGVPEKVRNDAKFLLRHFPSRDDVILAGRIEEQSETLPLGAMGPVFSSTFKEFVPASVSQK
;
A
#
# COMPACT_ATOMS: atom_id res chain seq x y z
N MET A 1 -14.34 10.95 3.46
CA MET A 1 -13.61 10.37 2.31
C MET A 1 -12.20 10.06 2.76
N THR A 2 -11.62 8.95 2.32
CA THR A 2 -10.21 8.61 2.59
C THR A 2 -9.31 9.42 1.66
N MET A 3 -8.38 10.19 2.21
CA MET A 3 -7.47 11.04 1.44
C MET A 3 -6.47 10.20 0.63
N PRO A 4 -5.93 10.71 -0.49
CA PRO A 4 -5.01 9.95 -1.34
C PRO A 4 -3.76 9.48 -0.61
N ASP A 5 -3.22 10.28 0.31
CA ASP A 5 -2.09 9.90 1.18
C ASP A 5 -2.47 8.79 2.16
N GLU A 6 -3.65 8.88 2.79
CA GLU A 6 -4.18 7.85 3.69
C GLU A 6 -4.36 6.52 2.96
N ARG A 7 -4.89 6.58 1.73
CA ARG A 7 -5.09 5.40 0.87
C ARG A 7 -3.77 4.78 0.44
N SER A 8 -2.83 5.61 -0.02
CA SER A 8 -1.49 5.17 -0.44
C SER A 8 -0.79 4.43 0.70
N ARG A 9 -0.83 5.02 1.90
CA ARG A 9 -0.30 4.39 3.12
C ARG A 9 -0.98 3.06 3.44
N ALA A 10 -2.32 3.01 3.40
CA ALA A 10 -3.06 1.80 3.71
C ALA A 10 -2.76 0.65 2.73
N VAL A 11 -2.61 0.95 1.43
CA VAL A 11 -2.30 -0.05 0.41
C VAL A 11 -0.90 -0.63 0.61
N VAL A 12 0.10 0.23 0.82
CA VAL A 12 1.48 -0.23 1.08
C VAL A 12 1.55 -1.03 2.37
N GLN A 13 0.90 -0.55 3.45
CA GLN A 13 0.86 -1.26 4.73
C GLN A 13 0.19 -2.64 4.61
N THR A 14 -0.86 -2.76 3.80
CA THR A 14 -1.52 -4.05 3.58
C THR A 14 -0.58 -5.03 2.90
N ARG A 15 0.23 -4.58 1.94
CA ARG A 15 1.27 -5.42 1.33
C ARG A 15 2.26 -5.91 2.39
N ASP A 16 2.76 -5.02 3.24
CA ASP A 16 3.72 -5.41 4.29
C ASP A 16 3.12 -6.39 5.30
N PHE A 17 1.85 -6.17 5.67
CA PHE A 17 1.10 -7.12 6.49
C PHE A 17 1.01 -8.50 5.83
N LEU A 18 0.67 -8.57 4.54
CA LEU A 18 0.59 -9.82 3.80
C LEU A 18 1.97 -10.51 3.70
N VAL A 19 3.06 -9.75 3.54
CA VAL A 19 4.43 -10.30 3.59
C VAL A 19 4.70 -10.94 4.94
N ASN A 20 4.39 -10.25 6.04
CA ASN A 20 4.59 -10.77 7.39
C ASN A 20 3.72 -12.02 7.64
N LEU A 21 2.44 -11.95 7.28
CA LEU A 21 1.49 -13.05 7.42
C LEU A 21 1.92 -14.29 6.63
N SER A 22 2.48 -14.11 5.42
CA SER A 22 2.96 -15.21 4.58
C SER A 22 4.15 -15.97 5.17
N ARG A 23 4.88 -15.37 6.12
CA ARG A 23 6.08 -15.90 6.77
C ARG A 23 5.85 -16.36 8.20
N ASP A 24 4.71 -16.03 8.79
CA ASP A 24 4.40 -16.33 10.18
C ASP A 24 4.04 -17.82 10.36
N SER A 25 4.92 -18.58 11.02
CA SER A 25 4.69 -20.00 11.30
C SER A 25 3.55 -20.24 12.29
N GLY A 26 3.10 -19.22 13.01
CA GLY A 26 2.00 -19.27 13.97
C GLY A 26 0.60 -19.29 13.32
N VAL A 27 0.47 -18.92 12.05
CA VAL A 27 -0.82 -19.00 11.32
C VAL A 27 -0.92 -20.28 10.48
N PRO A 28 -2.14 -20.81 10.25
CA PRO A 28 -2.34 -22.00 9.43
C PRO A 28 -1.74 -21.87 8.02
N GLU A 29 -1.22 -22.98 7.49
CA GLU A 29 -0.56 -22.99 6.18
C GLU A 29 -1.46 -22.45 5.06
N LYS A 30 -2.75 -22.78 5.09
CA LYS A 30 -3.74 -22.26 4.15
C LYS A 30 -3.73 -20.72 4.11
N VAL A 31 -3.72 -20.08 5.28
CA VAL A 31 -3.72 -18.61 5.40
C VAL A 31 -2.43 -18.01 4.83
N ARG A 32 -1.27 -18.64 5.08
CA ARG A 32 0.00 -18.21 4.48
C ARG A 32 -0.02 -18.29 2.96
N ASN A 33 -0.59 -19.36 2.42
CA ASN A 33 -0.68 -19.56 0.97
C ASN A 33 -1.65 -18.54 0.33
N ASP A 34 -2.78 -18.27 0.98
CA ASP A 34 -3.71 -17.20 0.57
C ASP A 34 -3.00 -15.84 0.56
N ALA A 35 -2.19 -15.52 1.59
CA ALA A 35 -1.40 -14.29 1.64
C ALA A 35 -0.37 -14.21 0.50
N LYS A 36 0.36 -15.30 0.20
CA LYS A 36 1.29 -15.36 -0.94
C LYS A 36 0.60 -15.15 -2.28
N PHE A 37 -0.62 -15.66 -2.43
CA PHE A 37 -1.41 -15.47 -3.63
C PHE A 37 -1.81 -14.00 -3.81
N LEU A 38 -2.34 -13.37 -2.76
CA LEU A 38 -2.73 -11.95 -2.77
C LEU A 38 -1.53 -11.01 -3.03
N LEU A 39 -0.35 -11.33 -2.47
CA LEU A 39 0.86 -10.53 -2.66
C LEU A 39 1.26 -10.33 -4.13
N ARG A 40 0.93 -11.28 -5.01
CA ARG A 40 1.24 -11.19 -6.45
C ARG A 40 0.48 -10.08 -7.16
N HIS A 41 -0.61 -9.60 -6.55
CA HIS A 41 -1.50 -8.58 -7.10
C HIS A 41 -1.46 -7.27 -6.33
N PHE A 42 -0.73 -7.22 -5.20
CA PHE A 42 -0.62 -6.02 -4.39
C PHE A 42 0.54 -5.14 -4.87
N PRO A 43 0.29 -3.84 -5.15
CA PRO A 43 1.32 -2.94 -5.65
C PRO A 43 2.40 -2.72 -4.58
N SER A 44 3.64 -2.65 -5.01
CA SER A 44 4.75 -2.21 -4.16
C SER A 44 4.65 -0.71 -3.85
N ARG A 45 5.46 -0.25 -2.90
CA ARG A 45 5.58 1.18 -2.58
C ARG A 45 5.94 2.01 -3.79
N ASP A 46 6.87 1.51 -4.62
CA ASP A 46 7.34 2.22 -5.79
C ASP A 46 6.24 2.30 -6.87
N ASP A 47 5.43 1.24 -7.00
CA ASP A 47 4.26 1.25 -7.90
C ASP A 47 3.24 2.31 -7.47
N VAL A 48 2.96 2.42 -6.16
CA VAL A 48 2.02 3.41 -5.61
C VAL A 48 2.55 4.85 -5.79
N ILE A 49 3.83 5.09 -5.55
CA ILE A 49 4.46 6.40 -5.74
C ILE A 49 4.45 6.81 -7.21
N LEU A 50 4.77 5.87 -8.11
CA LEU A 50 4.76 6.11 -9.53
C LEU A 50 3.34 6.45 -10.03
N ALA A 51 2.34 5.70 -9.58
CA ALA A 51 0.93 5.97 -9.89
C ALA A 51 0.51 7.36 -9.39
N GLY A 52 0.81 7.69 -8.13
CA GLY A 52 0.51 9.00 -7.57
C GLY A 52 1.18 10.15 -8.34
N ARG A 53 2.44 9.98 -8.76
CA ARG A 53 3.14 10.99 -9.58
C ARG A 53 2.46 11.19 -10.93
N ILE A 54 2.06 10.12 -11.61
CA ILE A 54 1.37 10.21 -12.90
C ILE A 54 0.03 10.93 -12.76
N GLU A 55 -0.74 10.62 -11.71
CA GLU A 55 -2.04 11.23 -11.43
C GLU A 55 -1.91 12.72 -11.06
N GLU A 56 -0.94 13.06 -10.21
CA GLU A 56 -0.67 14.45 -9.77
C GLU A 56 -0.16 15.34 -10.93
N GLN A 57 0.54 14.77 -11.92
CA GLN A 57 1.07 15.49 -13.08
C GLN A 57 0.06 15.62 -14.24
N SER A 58 -1.07 14.92 -14.18
CA SER A 58 -2.05 14.94 -15.26
C SER A 58 -3.08 16.05 -15.08
N GLU A 59 -2.89 17.16 -15.79
CA GLU A 59 -3.91 18.22 -15.94
C GLU A 59 -5.10 17.77 -16.83
N THR A 60 -4.96 16.64 -17.56
CA THR A 60 -5.81 16.25 -18.69
C THR A 60 -6.71 15.05 -18.45
N LEU A 61 -6.58 14.37 -17.31
CA LEU A 61 -7.52 13.29 -16.97
C LEU A 61 -8.81 13.87 -16.38
N PRO A 62 -10.00 13.30 -16.69
CA PRO A 62 -11.25 13.67 -16.03
C PRO A 62 -11.27 13.29 -14.53
N LEU A 63 -10.11 12.93 -13.96
CA LEU A 63 -9.83 12.87 -12.53
C LEU A 63 -10.01 14.24 -11.84
N GLY A 64 -10.09 15.35 -12.58
CA GLY A 64 -10.34 16.68 -12.03
C GLY A 64 -11.61 16.80 -11.14
N ALA A 65 -12.57 15.88 -11.25
CA ALA A 65 -13.75 15.85 -10.36
C ALA A 65 -13.56 15.00 -9.09
N MET A 66 -12.53 14.14 -9.02
CA MET A 66 -12.34 13.15 -7.95
C MET A 66 -10.95 13.21 -7.27
N GLY A 67 -10.02 14.00 -7.79
CA GLY A 67 -8.64 14.09 -7.31
C GLY A 67 -7.83 12.80 -7.57
N PRO A 68 -6.53 12.80 -7.26
CA PRO A 68 -5.71 11.61 -7.45
C PRO A 68 -6.18 10.47 -6.53
N VAL A 69 -6.03 9.23 -6.99
CA VAL A 69 -6.31 8.00 -6.22
C VAL A 69 -5.19 7.78 -5.20
N PHE A 70 -3.94 7.95 -5.63
CA PHE A 70 -2.74 7.82 -4.80
C PHE A 70 -2.00 9.14 -4.70
N SER A 71 -1.20 9.29 -3.64
CA SER A 71 -0.26 10.40 -3.54
C SER A 71 1.16 9.89 -3.78
N SER A 72 1.97 10.70 -4.46
CA SER A 72 3.41 10.45 -4.56
C SER A 72 4.13 10.69 -3.22
N THR A 73 3.46 11.35 -2.27
CA THR A 73 4.00 11.73 -0.97
C THR A 73 3.10 11.24 0.15
N PHE A 74 3.48 10.15 0.81
CA PHE A 74 2.80 9.64 2.00
C PHE A 74 3.81 9.13 3.03
N LYS A 75 3.46 9.26 4.32
CA LYS A 75 4.30 8.77 5.41
C LYS A 75 4.20 7.25 5.50
N GLU A 76 5.34 6.60 5.67
CA GLU A 76 5.37 5.20 6.08
C GLU A 76 4.81 5.06 7.49
N PHE A 77 4.00 4.02 7.69
CA PHE A 77 3.59 3.62 9.01
C PHE A 77 4.74 2.84 9.65
N VAL A 78 5.42 3.45 10.62
CA VAL A 78 6.37 2.74 11.49
C VAL A 78 5.55 2.14 12.64
N PRO A 79 5.42 0.80 12.74
CA PRO A 79 4.75 0.21 13.89
C PRO A 79 5.54 0.54 15.15
N ALA A 80 4.84 0.87 16.24
CA ALA A 80 5.43 1.26 17.52
C ALA A 80 6.45 0.23 18.08
N SER A 81 6.41 -1.03 17.61
CA SER A 81 7.34 -2.09 18.00
C SER A 81 8.76 -1.96 17.42
N VAL A 82 9.00 -1.07 16.44
CA VAL A 82 10.33 -0.88 15.82
C VAL A 82 11.09 0.31 16.45
N SER A 83 10.44 1.11 17.31
CA SER A 83 11.06 2.32 17.88
C SER A 83 11.87 2.07 19.17
N GLN A 84 12.05 0.81 19.59
CA GLN A 84 12.89 0.44 20.73
C GLN A 84 14.10 -0.37 20.27
N LYS A 85 15.10 0.31 19.71
CA LYS A 85 16.50 -0.11 19.74
C LYS A 85 17.41 1.11 19.87
#